data_AF-A0A845FVD6-F1
#
_entry.id   AF-A0A845FVD6-F1
#
_cell.length_a   1.000
_cell.length_b   1.000
_cell.length_c   1.000
_cell.angle_alpha   90.00
_cell.angle_beta   90.00
_cell.angle_gamma   90.00
#
_symmetry.space_group_name_H-M   'P 1'
#
loop_
_entity.id
_entity.type
_entity.pdbx_description
1 polymer ?
#
loop_
_entity_poly.entity_id
_entity_poly.type
_entity_poly.pdbx_seq_one_letter_code
_entity_poly.pdbx_strand_id
1 'polypeptide(L)'
;MIKFLSKTALVAASFTGLLLSAQAMASSAYKVEVTDRDGKQKSGLATKVNDTDFVVDHKLLSSAAQVVLLDASRTPATRVIADIKVNDDDTPVAVISATGISGDAMQLAREPLQAGREVFLATTTESRPGVVLRLEPVKSVGDNTVYVHHALYSKGEWGAPLLNNCQALAGISLAEGSFLNSMKAPEQLAYALGTDELKALLDKHSVAYTTEADVCLSKEDQAALDLQKAEEEKAKAEAAVKAAASQAASDAAAAEQRLKDKEKALADAKAAMEKEQQRLKELQEQAEQTRIEAEQNRLEKEKAEALAKKVKEESDKKAEQEQQQKLILVAVAAAVIVLLLLIFLFVLARRKKAIAAKELEVAQQRSQAEMLSNANQQLNQELESAKVASAKTFSDILLNGVDGDGNPVKLKVSGKALAMNGEQSIGREAKQVDCVLTSEEISRQHLKLILRDDTLYVRDLGSFNGTYLNRNRLEPNQDVALPSGSKLALSTIELDVSYN
;
A
#
# COMPACT_ATOMS: atom_id res chain seq x y z
N MET A 1 -32.91 19.59 6.18
CA MET A 1 -32.22 20.67 5.43
C MET A 1 -31.05 20.02 4.69
N ILE A 2 -30.97 20.23 3.36
CA ILE A 2 -29.82 19.93 2.47
C ILE A 2 -29.56 18.42 2.23
N LYS A 3 -30.19 17.73 1.28
CA LYS A 3 -30.04 17.77 -0.21
C LYS A 3 -28.58 17.81 -0.67
N PHE A 4 -28.00 16.66 -1.02
CA PHE A 4 -27.11 16.48 -2.19
C PHE A 4 -26.91 14.97 -2.47
N LEU A 5 -27.85 14.38 -3.22
CA LEU A 5 -27.64 13.16 -4.00
C LEU A 5 -27.30 13.61 -5.42
N SER A 6 -26.05 13.41 -5.85
CA SER A 6 -25.59 13.61 -7.22
C SER A 6 -24.78 12.36 -7.59
N LYS A 7 -25.40 11.37 -8.26
CA LYS A 7 -25.24 11.14 -9.70
C LYS A 7 -23.83 11.46 -10.22
N THR A 8 -23.04 10.42 -10.40
CA THR A 8 -22.08 10.20 -11.51
C THR A 8 -21.43 8.83 -11.33
N ALA A 9 -22.21 7.77 -11.56
CA ALA A 9 -21.65 6.48 -11.95
C ALA A 9 -21.53 6.54 -13.48
N LEU A 10 -20.42 7.09 -13.97
CA LEU A 10 -20.08 7.01 -15.38
C LEU A 10 -19.12 5.83 -15.53
N VAL A 11 -19.65 4.77 -16.11
CA VAL A 11 -18.93 3.57 -16.56
C VAL A 11 -17.82 4.02 -17.50
N ALA A 12 -16.57 4.02 -17.03
CA ALA A 12 -15.40 4.09 -17.89
C ALA A 12 -15.03 2.65 -18.27
N ALA A 13 -15.82 2.08 -19.19
CA ALA A 13 -15.39 0.89 -19.92
C ALA A 13 -14.12 1.31 -20.69
N SER A 14 -13.02 0.62 -20.37
CA SER A 14 -11.69 0.97 -20.82
C SER A 14 -11.61 0.90 -22.34
N PHE A 15 -11.51 2.07 -22.97
CA PHE A 15 -11.20 2.24 -24.39
C PHE A 15 -9.70 2.03 -24.60
N THR A 16 -9.19 0.85 -24.24
CA THR A 16 -7.82 0.38 -24.49
C THR A 16 -7.86 -0.80 -25.46
N GLY A 17 -8.56 -0.64 -26.58
CA GLY A 17 -8.69 -1.66 -27.62
C GLY A 17 -8.28 -1.20 -29.02
N LEU A 18 -7.79 0.02 -29.19
CA LEU A 18 -7.64 0.62 -30.52
C LEU A 18 -6.22 1.14 -30.80
N LEU A 19 -5.20 0.33 -30.53
CA LEU A 19 -3.83 0.58 -31.02
C LEU A 19 -3.09 -0.71 -31.43
N LEU A 20 -3.80 -1.84 -31.56
CA LEU A 20 -3.25 -3.11 -32.07
C LEU A 20 -3.74 -3.50 -33.47
N SER A 21 -4.21 -2.55 -34.28
CA SER A 21 -4.93 -2.86 -35.53
C SER A 21 -4.09 -2.83 -36.82
N ALA A 22 -2.76 -2.75 -36.75
CA ALA A 22 -1.92 -2.80 -37.97
C ALA A 22 -0.82 -3.87 -37.94
N GLN A 23 -0.14 -4.08 -36.81
CA GLN A 23 1.00 -5.01 -36.74
C GLN A 23 0.62 -6.49 -36.51
N ALA A 24 -0.56 -6.77 -35.96
CA ALA A 24 -1.05 -8.15 -35.76
C ALA A 24 -1.71 -8.75 -37.02
N MET A 25 -1.99 -7.95 -38.05
CA MET A 25 -2.72 -8.39 -39.25
C MET A 25 -1.80 -9.05 -40.31
N ALA A 26 -0.48 -8.95 -40.17
CA ALA A 26 0.48 -9.28 -41.23
C ALA A 26 1.09 -10.70 -41.17
N SER A 27 0.65 -11.59 -40.27
CA SER A 27 1.28 -12.92 -40.08
C SER A 27 0.35 -14.13 -40.25
N SER A 28 -0.94 -13.93 -40.55
CA SER A 28 -1.94 -15.00 -40.55
C SER A 28 -2.14 -15.68 -41.91
N ALA A 29 -1.98 -14.93 -43.01
CA ALA A 29 -2.22 -15.40 -44.37
C ALA A 29 -0.98 -15.19 -45.26
N TYR A 30 -0.57 -16.24 -45.97
CA TYR A 30 0.61 -16.25 -46.83
C TYR A 30 0.19 -16.42 -48.28
N LYS A 31 0.71 -15.59 -49.19
CA LYS A 31 0.41 -15.74 -50.61
C LYS A 31 1.08 -17.02 -51.13
N VAL A 32 0.30 -17.85 -51.82
CA VAL A 32 0.78 -19.05 -52.51
C VAL A 32 0.54 -18.91 -54.01
N GLU A 33 1.58 -19.23 -54.79
CA GLU A 33 1.57 -19.26 -56.24
C GLU A 33 1.80 -20.69 -56.71
N VAL A 34 0.88 -21.21 -57.52
CA VAL A 34 0.93 -22.58 -58.05
C VAL A 34 1.10 -22.51 -59.56
N THR A 35 2.13 -23.17 -60.08
CA THR A 35 2.33 -23.35 -61.53
C THR A 35 1.98 -24.78 -61.89
N ASP A 36 1.09 -24.97 -62.86
CA ASP A 36 0.73 -26.29 -63.38
C ASP A 36 1.73 -26.80 -64.42
N ARG A 37 1.54 -28.04 -64.90
CA ARG A 37 2.42 -28.67 -65.90
C ARG A 37 2.37 -28.00 -67.28
N ASP A 38 1.30 -27.25 -67.57
CA ASP A 38 1.12 -26.48 -68.80
C ASP A 38 1.70 -25.05 -68.68
N GLY A 39 2.28 -24.71 -67.53
CA GLY A 39 2.83 -23.39 -67.23
C GLY A 39 1.78 -22.34 -66.84
N LYS A 40 0.51 -22.72 -66.61
CA LYS A 40 -0.51 -21.78 -66.11
C LYS A 40 -0.32 -21.56 -64.63
N GLN A 41 -0.51 -20.31 -64.22
CA GLN A 41 -0.40 -19.91 -62.82
C GLN A 41 -1.76 -19.72 -62.16
N LYS A 42 -1.88 -20.26 -60.94
CA LYS A 42 -2.97 -20.02 -60.01
C LYS A 42 -2.39 -19.36 -58.76
N SER A 43 -3.21 -18.59 -58.05
CA SER A 43 -2.81 -17.98 -56.77
C SER A 43 -3.91 -18.19 -55.74
N GLY A 44 -3.48 -18.27 -54.48
CA GLY A 44 -4.35 -18.35 -53.32
C GLY A 44 -3.63 -17.86 -52.09
N LEU A 45 -4.18 -18.22 -50.94
CA LEU A 45 -3.62 -17.99 -49.63
C LEU A 45 -3.36 -19.32 -48.91
N ALA A 46 -2.43 -19.28 -47.97
CA ALA A 46 -2.05 -20.39 -47.11
C ALA A 46 -2.04 -19.92 -45.66
N THR A 47 -2.45 -20.79 -44.76
CA THR A 47 -2.51 -20.51 -43.32
C THR A 47 -1.47 -21.35 -42.59
N LYS A 48 -0.53 -20.70 -41.88
CA LYS A 48 0.51 -21.41 -41.12
C LYS A 48 -0.08 -22.04 -39.86
N VAL A 49 0.07 -23.35 -39.69
CA VAL A 49 -0.50 -24.11 -38.53
C VAL A 49 0.56 -24.67 -37.59
N ASN A 50 1.82 -24.75 -38.05
CA ASN A 50 3.01 -24.98 -37.22
C ASN A 50 4.24 -24.35 -37.90
N ASP A 51 5.44 -24.64 -37.39
CA ASP A 51 6.68 -24.03 -37.90
C ASP A 51 6.93 -24.26 -39.39
N THR A 52 6.45 -25.37 -39.96
CA THR A 52 6.74 -25.79 -41.33
C THR A 52 5.51 -25.96 -42.21
N ASP A 53 4.34 -26.25 -41.63
CA ASP A 53 3.17 -26.68 -42.37
C ASP A 53 2.13 -25.56 -42.52
N PHE A 54 1.54 -25.52 -43.71
CA PHE A 54 0.54 -24.54 -44.11
C PHE A 54 -0.66 -25.25 -44.72
N VAL A 55 -1.85 -24.78 -44.38
CA VAL A 55 -3.11 -25.28 -44.94
C VAL A 55 -3.54 -24.37 -46.09
N VAL A 56 -3.92 -24.97 -47.21
CA VAL A 56 -4.41 -24.30 -48.43
C VAL A 56 -5.71 -24.97 -48.91
N ASP A 57 -6.43 -24.31 -49.80
CA ASP A 57 -7.53 -24.96 -50.52
C ASP A 57 -7.02 -26.07 -51.45
N HIS A 58 -7.66 -27.24 -51.42
CA HIS A 58 -7.25 -28.41 -52.23
C HIS A 58 -7.30 -28.11 -53.74
N LYS A 59 -8.34 -27.40 -54.22
CA LYS A 59 -8.50 -27.11 -55.65
C LYS A 59 -7.39 -26.22 -56.18
N LEU A 60 -6.72 -25.45 -55.33
CA LEU A 60 -5.56 -24.66 -55.72
C LEU A 60 -4.39 -25.54 -56.18
N LEU A 61 -4.23 -26.73 -55.58
CA LEU A 61 -3.15 -27.67 -55.88
C LEU A 61 -3.50 -28.64 -57.02
N SER A 62 -4.72 -28.59 -57.57
CA SER A 62 -5.10 -29.40 -58.73
C SER A 62 -4.13 -29.20 -59.91
N SER A 63 -3.51 -30.29 -60.35
CA SER A 63 -2.50 -30.32 -61.43
C SER A 63 -1.21 -29.51 -61.15
N ALA A 64 -0.90 -29.22 -59.88
CA ALA A 64 0.31 -28.48 -59.49
C ALA A 64 1.60 -29.19 -59.94
N ALA A 65 2.49 -28.45 -60.60
CA ALA A 65 3.86 -28.85 -60.89
C ALA A 65 4.86 -28.21 -59.92
N GLN A 66 4.59 -26.96 -59.50
CA GLN A 66 5.39 -26.24 -58.52
C GLN A 66 4.48 -25.38 -57.63
N VAL A 67 4.75 -25.37 -56.32
CA VAL A 67 4.07 -24.52 -55.34
C VAL A 67 5.11 -23.60 -54.69
N VAL A 68 4.82 -22.30 -54.65
CA VAL A 68 5.70 -21.28 -54.07
C VAL A 68 4.94 -20.46 -53.04
N LEU A 69 5.47 -20.39 -51.81
CA LEU A 69 5.03 -19.49 -50.77
C LEU A 69 5.83 -18.18 -50.81
N LEU A 70 5.14 -17.07 -50.57
CA LEU A 70 5.75 -15.75 -50.48
C LEU A 70 5.71 -15.25 -49.04
N ASP A 71 6.89 -15.03 -48.46
CA ASP A 71 7.07 -14.35 -47.19
C ASP A 71 7.29 -12.84 -47.44
N ALA A 72 6.24 -12.06 -47.18
CA ALA A 72 6.21 -10.61 -47.36
C ALA A 72 6.80 -9.83 -46.17
N SER A 73 7.28 -10.50 -45.11
CA SER A 73 7.91 -9.84 -43.95
C SER A 73 9.27 -9.21 -44.29
N ARG A 74 9.84 -9.55 -45.45
CA ARG A 74 11.12 -9.03 -45.96
C ARG A 74 10.90 -8.30 -47.28
N THR A 75 11.77 -7.34 -47.57
CA THR A 75 11.75 -6.59 -48.84
C THR A 75 13.10 -6.76 -49.55
N PRO A 76 13.16 -7.42 -50.73
CA PRO A 76 12.04 -8.02 -51.46
C PRO A 76 11.47 -9.27 -50.75
N ALA A 77 10.21 -9.60 -51.05
CA ALA A 77 9.53 -10.77 -50.48
C ALA A 77 10.32 -12.05 -50.80
N THR A 78 10.50 -12.89 -49.79
CA THR A 78 11.20 -14.17 -49.95
C THR A 78 10.27 -15.17 -50.61
N ARG A 79 10.76 -15.86 -51.64
CA ARG A 79 10.02 -16.91 -52.36
C ARG A 79 10.57 -18.27 -51.95
N VAL A 80 9.72 -19.14 -51.43
CA VAL A 80 10.10 -20.47 -50.94
C VAL A 80 9.30 -21.52 -51.67
N ILE A 81 9.97 -22.53 -52.22
CA ILE A 81 9.31 -23.69 -52.83
C ILE A 81 8.75 -24.55 -51.69
N ALA A 82 7.47 -24.91 -51.79
CA ALA A 82 6.79 -25.74 -50.81
C ALA A 82 6.55 -27.15 -51.36
N ASP A 83 6.68 -28.15 -50.51
CA ASP A 83 6.37 -29.54 -50.81
C ASP A 83 4.90 -29.83 -50.46
N ILE A 84 4.22 -30.62 -51.30
CA ILE A 84 2.84 -31.05 -51.02
C ILE A 84 2.90 -32.25 -50.06
N LYS A 85 2.40 -32.07 -48.83
CA LYS A 85 2.40 -33.08 -47.77
C LYS A 85 1.10 -33.88 -47.73
N VAL A 86 -0.04 -33.21 -47.91
CA VAL A 86 -1.38 -33.81 -47.93
C VAL A 86 -2.17 -33.18 -49.06
N ASN A 87 -2.79 -33.98 -49.93
CA ASN A 87 -3.64 -33.50 -51.02
C ASN A 87 -4.63 -34.60 -51.44
N ASP A 88 -5.53 -34.96 -50.53
CA ASP A 88 -6.54 -36.00 -50.77
C ASP A 88 -7.74 -35.39 -51.50
N ASP A 89 -8.21 -36.04 -52.57
CA ASP A 89 -9.38 -35.60 -53.35
C ASP A 89 -10.69 -35.57 -52.52
N ASP A 90 -10.73 -36.34 -51.42
CA ASP A 90 -11.88 -36.43 -50.50
C ASP A 90 -11.89 -35.29 -49.46
N THR A 91 -10.89 -34.42 -49.47
CA THR A 91 -10.76 -33.33 -48.50
C THR A 91 -10.74 -31.96 -49.18
N PRO A 92 -11.46 -30.95 -48.63
CA PRO A 92 -11.52 -29.61 -49.24
C PRO A 92 -10.23 -28.80 -49.12
N VAL A 93 -9.35 -29.19 -48.21
CA VAL A 93 -8.09 -28.49 -47.94
C VAL A 93 -6.92 -29.44 -48.08
N ALA A 94 -5.76 -28.89 -48.36
CA ALA A 94 -4.50 -29.60 -48.51
C ALA A 94 -3.45 -28.99 -47.57
N VAL A 95 -2.38 -29.74 -47.31
CA VAL A 95 -1.26 -29.29 -46.48
C VAL A 95 0.01 -29.26 -47.33
N ILE A 96 0.68 -28.11 -47.31
CA ILE A 96 2.00 -27.93 -47.90
C ILE A 96 3.03 -27.64 -46.80
N SER A 97 4.30 -27.97 -47.04
CA SER A 97 5.38 -27.79 -46.08
C SER A 97 6.49 -26.91 -46.67
N ALA A 98 6.93 -25.92 -45.91
CA ALA A 98 8.03 -25.03 -46.26
C ALA A 98 8.70 -24.50 -44.99
N THR A 99 10.04 -24.48 -44.99
CA THR A 99 10.83 -23.96 -43.86
C THR A 99 11.33 -22.55 -44.13
N GLY A 100 11.65 -21.79 -43.07
CA GLY A 100 12.28 -20.48 -43.20
C GLY A 100 11.33 -19.35 -43.60
N ILE A 101 10.01 -19.59 -43.48
CA ILE A 101 8.96 -18.58 -43.60
C ILE A 101 8.74 -17.93 -42.23
N SER A 102 8.87 -16.61 -42.18
CA SER A 102 8.67 -15.80 -40.97
C SER A 102 7.21 -15.79 -40.53
N GLY A 103 6.95 -15.45 -39.27
CA GLY A 103 5.60 -15.35 -38.69
C GLY A 103 5.20 -16.57 -37.86
N ASP A 104 4.32 -16.34 -36.89
CA ASP A 104 3.89 -17.35 -35.93
C ASP A 104 2.82 -18.26 -36.52
N ALA A 105 2.79 -19.51 -36.06
CA ALA A 105 1.72 -20.44 -36.36
C ALA A 105 0.42 -20.00 -35.68
N MET A 106 -0.70 -20.16 -36.39
CA MET A 106 -2.00 -19.79 -35.87
C MET A 106 -2.49 -20.83 -34.85
N GLN A 107 -2.99 -20.36 -33.70
CA GLN A 107 -3.70 -21.21 -32.77
C GLN A 107 -5.10 -21.51 -33.28
N LEU A 108 -5.51 -22.77 -33.28
CA LEU A 108 -6.86 -23.17 -33.66
C LEU A 108 -7.84 -22.83 -32.55
N ALA A 109 -9.05 -22.44 -32.93
CA ALA A 109 -10.15 -22.24 -32.01
C ALA A 109 -10.40 -23.52 -31.20
N ARG A 110 -10.68 -23.37 -29.91
CA ARG A 110 -10.90 -24.53 -29.01
C ARG A 110 -12.14 -25.34 -29.40
N GLU A 111 -13.22 -24.66 -29.75
CA GLU A 111 -14.50 -25.24 -30.12
C GLU A 111 -14.98 -24.71 -31.48
N PRO A 112 -15.83 -25.46 -32.20
CA PRO A 112 -16.42 -25.01 -33.46
C PRO A 112 -17.34 -23.80 -33.24
N LEU A 113 -17.43 -22.94 -34.26
CA LEU A 113 -18.32 -21.79 -34.22
C LEU A 113 -19.78 -22.20 -34.43
N GLN A 114 -20.68 -21.45 -33.78
CA GLN A 114 -22.12 -21.54 -33.98
C GLN A 114 -22.62 -20.44 -34.93
N ALA A 115 -23.85 -20.59 -35.43
CA ALA A 115 -24.53 -19.52 -36.17
C ALA A 115 -24.66 -18.25 -35.30
N GLY A 116 -24.52 -17.09 -35.92
CA GLY A 116 -24.51 -15.77 -35.28
C GLY A 116 -23.13 -15.30 -34.80
N ARG A 117 -22.10 -16.18 -34.79
CA ARG A 117 -20.76 -15.80 -34.33
C ARG A 117 -20.06 -14.86 -35.33
N GLU A 118 -19.44 -13.80 -34.81
CA GLU A 118 -18.55 -12.93 -35.57
C GLU A 118 -17.30 -13.71 -36.04
N VAL A 119 -16.92 -13.48 -37.29
CA VAL A 119 -15.72 -14.03 -37.91
C VAL A 119 -14.99 -12.96 -38.70
N PHE A 120 -13.70 -13.18 -38.91
CA PHE A 120 -12.81 -12.26 -39.60
C PHE A 120 -12.00 -13.03 -40.63
N LEU A 121 -12.27 -12.78 -41.91
CA LEU A 121 -11.49 -13.32 -43.01
C LEU A 121 -10.20 -12.52 -43.13
N ALA A 122 -9.08 -13.11 -42.73
CA ALA A 122 -7.78 -12.45 -42.84
C ALA A 122 -7.11 -12.76 -44.19
N THR A 123 -6.70 -11.71 -44.87
CA THR A 123 -5.93 -11.75 -46.13
C THR A 123 -4.53 -11.20 -45.89
N THR A 124 -3.70 -11.12 -46.92
CA THR A 124 -2.36 -10.52 -46.80
C THR A 124 -2.37 -9.01 -46.53
N THR A 125 -3.49 -8.33 -46.76
CA THR A 125 -3.56 -6.85 -46.71
C THR A 125 -4.61 -6.32 -45.74
N GLU A 126 -5.62 -7.10 -45.42
CA GLU A 126 -6.75 -6.67 -44.61
C GLU A 126 -7.45 -7.84 -43.93
N SER A 127 -8.27 -7.52 -42.94
CA SER A 127 -9.17 -8.45 -42.26
C SER A 127 -10.60 -8.00 -42.45
N ARG A 128 -11.42 -8.85 -43.08
CA ARG A 128 -12.81 -8.54 -43.43
C ARG A 128 -13.76 -9.17 -42.42
N PRO A 129 -14.59 -8.38 -41.71
CA PRO A 129 -15.54 -8.92 -40.77
C PRO A 129 -16.69 -9.62 -41.50
N GLY A 130 -17.28 -10.60 -40.83
CA GLY A 130 -18.50 -11.29 -41.24
C GLY A 130 -19.14 -12.01 -40.07
N VAL A 131 -20.20 -12.74 -40.36
CA VAL A 131 -20.96 -13.52 -39.37
C VAL A 131 -21.19 -14.90 -39.96
N VAL A 132 -21.04 -15.94 -39.13
CA VAL A 132 -21.45 -17.31 -39.47
C VAL A 132 -22.98 -17.33 -39.51
N LEU A 133 -23.55 -17.61 -40.66
CA LEU A 133 -25.01 -17.65 -40.83
C LEU A 133 -25.57 -18.99 -40.39
N ARG A 134 -24.88 -20.06 -40.79
CA ARG A 134 -25.27 -21.44 -40.57
C ARG A 134 -24.11 -22.37 -40.86
N LEU A 135 -24.26 -23.59 -40.37
CA LEU A 135 -23.37 -24.71 -40.62
C LEU A 135 -24.09 -25.64 -41.59
N GLU A 136 -23.47 -25.97 -42.72
CA GLU A 136 -24.07 -26.85 -43.73
C GLU A 136 -23.15 -28.01 -44.10
N PRO A 137 -23.67 -29.25 -44.20
CA PRO A 137 -22.95 -30.30 -44.89
C PRO A 137 -22.96 -29.98 -46.39
N VAL A 138 -21.79 -29.81 -46.99
CA VAL A 138 -21.69 -29.51 -48.43
C VAL A 138 -21.27 -30.76 -49.17
N LYS A 139 -22.22 -31.37 -49.89
CA LYS A 139 -22.01 -32.61 -50.67
C LYS A 139 -20.82 -32.56 -51.63
N SER A 140 -20.46 -31.38 -52.14
CA SER A 140 -19.30 -31.18 -53.03
C SER A 140 -17.96 -31.09 -52.30
N VAL A 141 -17.97 -31.23 -50.97
CA VAL A 141 -16.85 -31.16 -50.02
C VAL A 141 -16.89 -32.41 -49.11
N GLY A 142 -17.64 -33.46 -49.49
CA GLY A 142 -17.87 -34.65 -48.69
C GLY A 142 -18.95 -34.47 -47.62
N ASP A 143 -18.91 -35.30 -46.56
CA ASP A 143 -19.80 -35.18 -45.39
C ASP A 143 -19.32 -34.10 -44.39
N ASN A 144 -18.35 -33.28 -44.79
CA ASN A 144 -17.76 -32.22 -43.97
C ASN A 144 -18.75 -31.07 -43.74
N THR A 145 -18.78 -30.56 -42.52
CA THR A 145 -19.52 -29.34 -42.19
C THR A 145 -18.69 -28.12 -42.59
N VAL A 146 -19.31 -27.19 -43.30
CA VAL A 146 -18.69 -25.91 -43.63
C VAL A 146 -19.45 -24.77 -42.99
N TYR A 147 -18.73 -23.70 -42.68
CA TYR A 147 -19.31 -22.44 -42.25
C TYR A 147 -19.74 -21.65 -43.47
N VAL A 148 -21.02 -21.25 -43.48
CA VAL A 148 -21.54 -20.29 -44.46
C VAL A 148 -21.52 -18.91 -43.81
N HIS A 149 -20.84 -17.94 -44.42
CA HIS A 149 -20.63 -16.61 -43.82
C HIS A 149 -20.66 -15.47 -44.84
N HIS A 150 -20.76 -14.24 -44.34
CA HIS A 150 -20.77 -13.01 -45.16
C HIS A 150 -19.39 -12.37 -45.39
N ALA A 151 -18.32 -12.87 -44.77
CA ALA A 151 -16.97 -12.37 -45.05
C ALA A 151 -16.51 -12.82 -46.45
N LEU A 152 -16.83 -12.02 -47.47
CA LEU A 152 -16.57 -12.37 -48.87
C LEU A 152 -15.09 -12.36 -49.22
N TYR A 153 -14.66 -13.38 -49.97
CA TYR A 153 -13.35 -13.45 -50.61
C TYR A 153 -13.49 -13.46 -52.13
N SER A 154 -12.45 -12.96 -52.79
CA SER A 154 -12.32 -12.90 -54.24
C SER A 154 -11.45 -14.05 -54.78
N LYS A 155 -11.39 -14.16 -56.11
CA LYS A 155 -10.42 -15.06 -56.77
C LYS A 155 -9.00 -14.67 -56.33
N GLY A 156 -8.24 -15.65 -55.83
CA GLY A 156 -6.89 -15.43 -55.29
C GLY A 156 -6.80 -15.44 -53.77
N GLU A 157 -7.93 -15.54 -53.07
CA GLU A 157 -7.99 -15.53 -51.59
C GLU A 157 -8.47 -16.87 -51.01
N TRP A 158 -8.55 -17.92 -51.81
CA TRP A 158 -8.87 -19.27 -51.31
C TRP A 158 -7.73 -19.81 -50.46
N GLY A 159 -8.07 -20.49 -49.37
CA GLY A 159 -7.12 -20.88 -48.33
C GLY A 159 -6.85 -19.78 -47.28
N ALA A 160 -7.56 -18.65 -47.37
CA ALA A 160 -7.51 -17.62 -46.33
C ALA A 160 -7.96 -18.17 -44.97
N PRO A 161 -7.31 -17.75 -43.86
CA PRO A 161 -7.79 -18.06 -42.53
C PRO A 161 -9.06 -17.28 -42.19
N LEU A 162 -10.05 -18.00 -41.66
CA LEU A 162 -11.22 -17.43 -41.01
C LEU A 162 -10.99 -17.45 -39.50
N LEU A 163 -10.91 -16.26 -38.89
CA LEU A 163 -10.59 -16.07 -37.49
C LEU A 163 -11.85 -15.79 -36.66
N ASN A 164 -11.89 -16.24 -35.41
CA ASN A 164 -12.92 -15.82 -34.45
C ASN A 164 -12.59 -14.46 -33.81
N ASN A 165 -13.47 -13.97 -32.94
CA ASN A 165 -13.27 -12.70 -32.23
C ASN A 165 -12.08 -12.67 -31.25
N CYS A 166 -11.49 -13.83 -30.93
CA CYS A 166 -10.26 -13.95 -30.16
C CYS A 166 -9.01 -14.10 -31.05
N GLN A 167 -9.14 -13.93 -32.38
CA GLN A 167 -8.07 -14.09 -33.37
C GLN A 167 -7.56 -15.53 -33.57
N ALA A 168 -8.27 -16.55 -33.06
CA ALA A 168 -7.91 -17.94 -33.29
C ALA A 168 -8.47 -18.46 -34.63
N LEU A 169 -7.78 -19.41 -35.27
CA LEU A 169 -8.20 -20.05 -36.51
C LEU A 169 -9.47 -20.88 -36.28
N ALA A 170 -10.59 -20.38 -36.80
CA ALA A 170 -11.84 -21.09 -36.77
C ALA A 170 -12.10 -21.87 -38.06
N GLY A 171 -11.52 -21.47 -39.19
CA GLY A 171 -11.71 -22.19 -40.44
C GLY A 171 -10.79 -21.74 -41.57
N ILE A 172 -10.93 -22.42 -42.72
CA ILE A 172 -10.14 -22.15 -43.94
C ILE A 172 -11.08 -21.90 -45.10
N SER A 173 -10.96 -20.75 -45.76
CA SER A 173 -11.80 -20.38 -46.90
C SER A 173 -11.62 -21.30 -48.09
N LEU A 174 -12.74 -21.70 -48.69
CA LEU A 174 -12.77 -22.71 -49.75
C LEU A 174 -13.07 -22.11 -51.13
N ALA A 175 -12.48 -22.68 -52.17
CA ALA A 175 -12.81 -22.39 -53.54
C ALA A 175 -14.23 -22.89 -53.85
N GLU A 176 -15.14 -21.96 -54.18
CA GLU A 176 -16.49 -22.31 -54.61
C GLU A 176 -16.46 -23.40 -55.70
N GLY A 177 -17.31 -24.42 -55.58
CA GLY A 177 -17.73 -25.14 -56.78
C GLY A 177 -18.58 -24.17 -57.59
N SER A 178 -18.24 -23.92 -58.85
CA SER A 178 -18.94 -23.03 -59.78
C SER A 178 -20.41 -23.39 -60.09
N PHE A 179 -21.11 -24.08 -59.19
CA PHE A 179 -22.48 -24.53 -59.38
C PHE A 179 -23.51 -23.77 -58.53
N LEU A 180 -23.18 -23.27 -57.33
CA LEU A 180 -24.15 -22.54 -56.49
C LEU A 180 -24.45 -21.12 -56.97
N ASN A 181 -23.54 -20.52 -57.75
CA ASN A 181 -23.79 -19.26 -58.46
C ASN A 181 -24.63 -19.45 -59.75
N SER A 182 -24.92 -20.69 -60.17
CA SER A 182 -25.66 -20.96 -61.41
C SER A 182 -27.19 -20.99 -61.26
N MET A 183 -27.73 -20.78 -60.06
CA MET A 183 -29.17 -20.59 -59.85
C MET A 183 -29.44 -19.45 -58.89
N LYS A 184 -29.42 -18.21 -59.39
CA LYS A 184 -30.10 -17.02 -58.82
C LYS A 184 -30.23 -17.02 -57.27
N ALA A 185 -29.16 -17.29 -56.53
CA ALA A 185 -29.13 -16.99 -55.12
C ALA A 185 -28.86 -15.47 -55.03
N PRO A 186 -29.77 -14.67 -54.45
CA PRO A 186 -29.59 -13.22 -54.36
C PRO A 186 -28.48 -12.80 -53.39
N GLU A 187 -27.95 -13.72 -52.57
CA GLU A 187 -26.95 -13.46 -51.55
C GLU A 187 -25.57 -13.97 -51.96
N GLN A 188 -24.58 -13.06 -51.95
CA GLN A 188 -23.16 -13.43 -52.06
C GLN A 188 -22.77 -14.10 -50.74
N LEU A 189 -22.42 -15.39 -50.79
CA LEU A 189 -22.07 -16.19 -49.61
C LEU A 189 -20.66 -16.74 -49.77
N ALA A 190 -19.95 -16.83 -48.66
CA ALA A 190 -18.61 -17.41 -48.57
C ALA A 190 -18.63 -18.68 -47.71
N TYR A 191 -17.71 -19.60 -48.00
CA TYR A 191 -17.64 -20.92 -47.38
C TYR A 191 -16.25 -21.16 -46.77
N ALA A 192 -16.21 -21.72 -45.57
CA ALA A 192 -14.97 -22.13 -44.93
C ALA A 192 -15.11 -23.52 -44.32
N LEU A 193 -14.03 -24.32 -44.37
CA LEU A 193 -13.95 -25.57 -43.62
C LEU A 193 -14.02 -25.26 -42.12
N GLY A 194 -14.87 -25.97 -41.38
CA GLY A 194 -15.05 -25.77 -39.95
C GLY A 194 -13.84 -26.19 -39.11
N THR A 195 -13.82 -25.76 -37.85
CA THR A 195 -12.72 -26.03 -36.91
C THR A 195 -12.53 -27.53 -36.69
N ASP A 196 -13.62 -28.28 -36.51
CA ASP A 196 -13.56 -29.71 -36.19
C ASP A 196 -13.08 -30.53 -37.38
N GLU A 197 -13.58 -30.23 -38.59
CA GLU A 197 -13.14 -30.87 -39.82
C GLU A 197 -11.67 -30.56 -40.11
N LEU A 198 -11.22 -29.33 -39.86
CA LEU A 198 -9.82 -28.95 -39.98
C LEU A 198 -8.93 -29.75 -39.01
N LYS A 199 -9.31 -29.81 -37.72
CA LYS A 199 -8.58 -30.60 -36.71
C LYS A 199 -8.53 -32.07 -37.08
N ALA A 200 -9.67 -32.65 -37.46
CA ALA A 200 -9.75 -34.05 -37.88
C ALA A 200 -8.82 -34.36 -39.05
N LEU A 201 -8.69 -33.45 -40.03
CA LEU A 201 -7.76 -33.59 -41.14
C LEU A 201 -6.30 -33.50 -40.69
N LEU A 202 -5.96 -32.52 -39.86
CA LEU A 202 -4.59 -32.36 -39.35
C LEU A 202 -4.17 -33.57 -38.50
N ASP A 203 -5.05 -34.05 -37.62
CA ASP A 203 -4.86 -35.24 -36.80
C ASP A 203 -4.67 -36.50 -37.65
N LYS A 204 -5.55 -36.71 -38.64
CA LYS A 204 -5.50 -37.86 -39.56
C LYS A 204 -4.14 -37.97 -40.26
N HIS A 205 -3.53 -36.84 -40.59
CA HIS A 205 -2.25 -36.78 -41.29
C HIS A 205 -1.05 -36.44 -40.39
N SER A 206 -1.22 -36.51 -39.06
CA SER A 206 -0.16 -36.24 -38.08
C SER A 206 0.53 -34.88 -38.28
N VAL A 207 -0.25 -33.86 -38.64
CA VAL A 207 0.21 -32.47 -38.73
C VAL A 207 -0.02 -31.81 -37.38
N ALA A 208 1.06 -31.43 -36.71
CA ALA A 208 0.98 -30.78 -35.41
C ALA A 208 0.32 -29.40 -35.51
N TYR A 209 -0.47 -29.05 -34.50
CA TYR A 209 -1.07 -27.72 -34.35
C TYR A 209 -1.28 -27.39 -32.86
N THR A 210 -1.46 -26.11 -32.55
CA THR A 210 -1.81 -25.62 -31.21
C THR A 210 -3.26 -25.18 -31.16
N THR A 211 -3.89 -25.27 -29.99
CA THR A 211 -5.29 -24.86 -29.76
C THR A 211 -5.35 -23.86 -28.62
N GLU A 212 -6.27 -22.90 -28.69
CA GLU A 212 -6.53 -21.93 -27.63
C GLU A 212 -6.79 -22.58 -26.26
N ALA A 213 -6.29 -21.94 -25.21
CA ALA A 213 -6.41 -22.42 -23.84
C ALA A 213 -7.84 -22.33 -23.31
N ASP A 214 -8.62 -21.34 -23.75
CA ASP A 214 -9.99 -21.11 -23.29
C ASP A 214 -10.98 -21.08 -24.46
N VAL A 215 -12.27 -21.32 -24.16
CA VAL A 215 -13.34 -21.18 -25.15
C VAL A 215 -13.55 -19.70 -25.42
N CYS A 216 -13.44 -19.29 -26.68
CA CYS A 216 -13.68 -17.91 -27.08
C CYS A 216 -15.17 -17.55 -26.97
N LEU A 217 -15.53 -16.76 -25.97
CA LEU A 217 -16.90 -16.31 -25.77
C LEU A 217 -17.33 -15.25 -26.79
N SER A 218 -18.64 -15.15 -27.04
CA SER A 218 -19.19 -14.02 -27.78
C SER A 218 -19.06 -12.74 -26.94
N LYS A 219 -19.22 -11.57 -27.56
CA LYS A 219 -19.17 -10.32 -26.79
C LYS A 219 -20.30 -10.26 -25.76
N GLU A 220 -21.46 -10.82 -26.12
CA GLU A 220 -22.65 -10.90 -25.29
C GLU A 220 -22.43 -11.86 -24.11
N ASP A 221 -21.89 -13.06 -24.35
CA ASP A 221 -21.62 -14.03 -23.30
C ASP A 221 -20.52 -13.54 -22.36
N GLN A 222 -19.49 -12.87 -22.90
CA GLN A 222 -18.42 -12.28 -22.10
C GLN A 222 -18.98 -11.18 -21.19
N ALA A 223 -19.83 -10.29 -21.72
CA ALA A 223 -20.47 -9.25 -20.93
C ALA A 223 -21.39 -9.82 -19.83
N ALA A 224 -22.11 -10.91 -20.12
CA ALA A 224 -22.93 -11.60 -19.14
C ALA A 224 -22.08 -12.22 -18.01
N LEU A 225 -20.96 -12.86 -18.36
CA LEU A 225 -20.02 -13.42 -17.40
C LEU A 225 -19.38 -12.32 -16.52
N ASP A 226 -18.99 -11.21 -17.13
CA ASP A 226 -18.39 -10.08 -16.41
C ASP A 226 -19.40 -9.43 -15.46
N LEU A 227 -20.66 -9.30 -15.89
CA LEU A 227 -21.75 -8.83 -15.04
C LEU A 227 -21.97 -9.75 -13.84
N GLN A 228 -22.03 -11.07 -14.06
CA GLN A 228 -22.17 -12.04 -12.98
C GLN A 228 -21.02 -11.93 -11.96
N LYS A 229 -19.77 -11.85 -12.44
CA LYS A 229 -18.60 -11.68 -11.57
C LYS A 229 -18.69 -10.40 -10.74
N ALA A 230 -19.08 -9.29 -11.36
CA ALA A 230 -19.27 -8.02 -10.67
C ALA A 230 -20.36 -8.09 -9.59
N GLU A 231 -21.46 -8.80 -9.86
CA GLU A 231 -22.53 -9.03 -8.87
C GLU A 231 -22.04 -9.86 -7.68
N GLU A 232 -21.26 -10.91 -7.93
CA GLU A 232 -20.65 -11.74 -6.88
C GLU A 232 -19.65 -10.95 -6.01
N GLU A 233 -18.80 -10.13 -6.63
CA GLU A 233 -17.87 -9.26 -5.92
C GLU A 233 -18.58 -8.21 -5.09
N LYS A 234 -19.64 -7.59 -5.63
CA LYS A 234 -20.49 -6.66 -4.90
C LYS A 234 -21.12 -7.32 -3.68
N ALA A 235 -21.68 -8.53 -3.84
CA ALA A 235 -22.28 -9.26 -2.73
C ALA A 235 -21.27 -9.59 -1.63
N LYS A 236 -20.03 -9.97 -2.01
CA LYS A 236 -18.92 -10.19 -1.06
C LYS A 236 -18.53 -8.91 -0.33
N ALA A 237 -18.44 -7.78 -1.04
CA ALA A 237 -18.12 -6.49 -0.45
C ALA A 237 -19.20 -6.03 0.54
N GLU A 238 -20.49 -6.16 0.18
CA GLU A 238 -21.60 -5.82 1.08
C GLU A 238 -21.60 -6.68 2.35
N ALA A 239 -21.32 -7.99 2.22
CA ALA A 239 -21.19 -8.89 3.37
C ALA A 239 -20.01 -8.49 4.28
N ALA A 240 -18.86 -8.14 3.70
CA ALA A 240 -17.69 -7.69 4.46
C ALA A 240 -17.95 -6.38 5.20
N VAL A 241 -18.63 -5.41 4.57
CA VAL A 241 -19.02 -4.15 5.22
C VAL A 241 -19.96 -4.40 6.39
N LYS A 242 -20.95 -5.29 6.23
CA LYS A 242 -21.88 -5.64 7.31
C LYS A 242 -21.16 -6.31 8.48
N ALA A 243 -20.22 -7.21 8.21
CA ALA A 243 -19.41 -7.86 9.23
C ALA A 243 -18.54 -6.84 9.99
N ALA A 244 -17.85 -5.95 9.26
CA ALA A 244 -17.04 -4.89 9.85
C ALA A 244 -17.86 -3.93 10.72
N ALA A 245 -19.06 -3.55 10.27
CA ALA A 245 -19.96 -2.70 11.04
C ALA A 245 -20.43 -3.38 12.34
N SER A 246 -20.75 -4.68 12.29
CA SER A 246 -21.11 -5.46 13.48
C SER A 246 -19.96 -5.55 14.47
N GLN A 247 -18.74 -5.77 13.98
CA GLN A 247 -17.55 -5.83 14.82
C GLN A 247 -17.25 -4.47 15.48
N ALA A 248 -17.30 -3.39 14.70
CA ALA A 248 -17.10 -2.03 15.20
C ALA A 248 -18.12 -1.66 16.29
N ALA A 249 -19.38 -2.09 16.15
CA ALA A 249 -20.42 -1.87 17.16
C ALA A 249 -20.12 -2.62 18.48
N SER A 250 -19.64 -3.86 18.39
CA SER A 250 -19.20 -4.65 19.56
C SER A 250 -18.00 -4.01 20.25
N ASP A 251 -17.00 -3.55 19.48
CA ASP A 251 -15.79 -2.94 20.01
C ASP A 251 -16.08 -1.59 20.68
N ALA A 252 -16.99 -0.80 20.11
CA ALA A 252 -17.48 0.43 20.71
C ALA A 252 -18.19 0.17 22.05
N ALA A 253 -19.06 -0.85 22.12
CA ALA A 253 -19.72 -1.23 23.36
C ALA A 253 -18.72 -1.69 24.44
N ALA A 254 -17.71 -2.47 24.06
CA ALA A 254 -16.64 -2.88 24.97
C ALA A 254 -15.78 -1.71 25.45
N ALA A 255 -15.49 -0.73 24.57
CA ALA A 255 -14.77 0.48 24.92
C ALA A 255 -15.56 1.37 25.89
N GLU A 256 -16.87 1.52 25.68
CA GLU A 256 -17.76 2.26 26.58
C GLU A 256 -17.79 1.63 27.97
N GLN A 257 -17.87 0.30 28.04
CA GLN A 257 -17.84 -0.40 29.32
C GLN A 257 -16.50 -0.19 30.06
N ARG A 258 -15.37 -0.28 29.35
CA ARG A 258 -14.04 0.01 29.93
C ARG A 258 -13.91 1.45 30.43
N LEU A 259 -14.57 2.42 29.78
CA LEU A 259 -14.59 3.81 30.24
C LEU A 259 -15.32 3.91 31.58
N LYS A 260 -16.53 3.32 31.69
CA LYS A 260 -17.32 3.29 32.93
C LYS A 260 -16.55 2.64 34.09
N ASP A 261 -15.85 1.53 33.82
CA ASP A 261 -15.04 0.84 34.82
C ASP A 261 -13.86 1.72 35.30
N LYS A 262 -13.20 2.45 34.39
CA LYS A 262 -12.13 3.40 34.74
C LYS A 262 -12.63 4.61 35.51
N GLU A 263 -13.79 5.16 35.15
CA GLU A 263 -14.42 6.27 35.88
C GLU A 263 -14.73 5.87 37.32
N LYS A 264 -15.27 4.66 37.51
CA LYS A 264 -15.51 4.10 38.85
C LYS A 264 -14.20 3.93 39.63
N ALA A 265 -13.18 3.32 39.02
CA ALA A 265 -11.88 3.14 39.67
C ALA A 265 -11.23 4.48 40.04
N LEU A 266 -11.38 5.51 39.21
CA LEU A 266 -10.90 6.86 39.51
C LEU A 266 -11.66 7.49 40.68
N ALA A 267 -12.97 7.31 40.76
CA ALA A 267 -13.78 7.78 41.88
C ALA A 267 -13.36 7.09 43.20
N ASP A 268 -13.17 5.77 43.16
CA ASP A 268 -12.72 4.99 44.32
C ASP A 268 -11.31 5.42 44.77
N ALA A 269 -10.39 5.67 43.83
CA ALA A 269 -9.05 6.16 44.12
C ALA A 269 -9.05 7.57 44.75
N LYS A 270 -9.89 8.48 44.25
CA LYS A 270 -10.06 9.83 44.84
C LYS A 270 -10.56 9.74 46.28
N ALA A 271 -11.57 8.93 46.53
CA ALA A 271 -12.10 8.73 47.89
C ALA A 271 -11.06 8.14 48.85
N ALA A 272 -10.21 7.22 48.37
CA ALA A 272 -9.11 6.69 49.16
C ALA A 272 -8.04 7.76 49.48
N MET A 273 -7.68 8.59 48.49
CA MET A 273 -6.74 9.70 48.67
C MET A 273 -7.25 10.74 49.68
N GLU A 274 -8.53 11.09 49.62
CA GLU A 274 -9.17 12.02 50.58
C GLU A 274 -9.11 11.46 52.00
N LYS A 275 -9.39 10.16 52.19
CA LYS A 275 -9.25 9.51 53.49
C LYS A 275 -7.82 9.57 54.02
N GLU A 276 -6.83 9.32 53.17
CA GLU A 276 -5.43 9.37 53.58
C GLU A 276 -4.97 10.80 53.91
N GLN A 277 -5.41 11.80 53.14
CA GLN A 277 -5.16 13.21 53.46
C GLN A 277 -5.76 13.60 54.82
N GLN A 278 -6.95 13.11 55.12
CA GLN A 278 -7.59 13.38 56.41
C GLN A 278 -6.82 12.73 57.56
N ARG A 279 -6.37 11.48 57.38
CA ARG A 279 -5.51 10.79 58.34
C ARG A 279 -4.19 11.53 58.58
N LEU A 280 -3.60 12.09 57.52
CA LEU A 280 -2.37 12.89 57.62
C LEU A 280 -2.58 14.16 58.44
N LYS A 281 -3.72 14.85 58.24
CA LYS A 281 -4.09 16.05 59.03
C LYS A 281 -4.26 15.71 60.51
N GLU A 282 -4.97 14.64 60.82
CA GLU A 282 -5.14 14.16 62.21
C GLU A 282 -3.80 13.83 62.86
N LEU A 283 -2.89 13.17 62.14
CA LEU A 283 -1.53 12.89 62.62
C LEU A 283 -0.71 14.17 62.86
N GLN A 284 -0.84 15.17 61.98
CA GLN A 284 -0.17 16.46 62.12
C GLN A 284 -0.67 17.21 63.37
N GLU A 285 -1.98 17.25 63.58
CA GLU A 285 -2.58 17.85 64.78
C GLU A 285 -2.11 17.15 66.06
N GLN A 286 -2.09 15.81 66.07
CA GLN A 286 -1.55 15.03 67.19
C GLN A 286 -0.07 15.31 67.46
N ALA A 287 0.75 15.40 66.42
CA ALA A 287 2.17 15.70 66.54
C ALA A 287 2.40 17.12 67.09
N GLU A 288 1.62 18.10 66.65
CA GLU A 288 1.69 19.48 67.15
C GLU A 288 1.27 19.56 68.62
N GLN A 289 0.20 18.87 69.01
CA GLN A 289 -0.23 18.81 70.39
C GLN A 289 0.83 18.17 71.31
N THR A 290 1.43 17.07 70.86
CA THR A 290 2.56 16.42 71.55
C THR A 290 3.74 17.39 71.70
N ARG A 291 4.02 18.20 70.68
CA ARG A 291 5.09 19.22 70.74
C ARG A 291 4.81 20.29 71.79
N ILE A 292 3.57 20.78 71.86
CA ILE A 292 3.13 21.78 72.84
C ILE A 292 3.28 21.21 74.26
N GLU A 293 2.83 19.98 74.50
CA GLU A 293 2.96 19.32 75.81
C GLU A 293 4.43 19.14 76.22
N ALA A 294 5.29 18.72 75.29
CA ALA A 294 6.73 18.59 75.55
C ALA A 294 7.38 19.92 75.93
N GLU A 295 6.97 21.02 75.29
CA GLU A 295 7.48 22.36 75.58
C GLU A 295 6.99 22.89 76.93
N GLN A 296 5.72 22.64 77.29
CA GLN A 296 5.18 22.96 78.61
C GLN A 296 5.95 22.21 79.72
N ASN A 297 6.15 20.90 79.54
CA ASN A 297 6.92 20.08 80.48
C ASN A 297 8.36 20.60 80.63
N ARG A 298 8.99 21.08 79.54
CA ARG A 298 10.33 21.69 79.61
C ARG A 298 10.33 22.97 80.44
N LEU A 299 9.35 23.85 80.22
CA LEU A 299 9.20 25.10 80.97
C LEU A 299 8.93 24.86 82.46
N GLU A 300 8.11 23.87 82.80
CA GLU A 300 7.87 23.47 84.19
C GLU A 300 9.13 22.94 84.87
N LYS A 301 9.92 22.12 84.15
CA LYS A 301 11.22 21.64 84.64
C LYS A 301 12.19 22.80 84.88
N GLU A 302 12.30 23.74 83.93
CA GLU A 302 13.14 24.94 84.09
C GLU A 302 12.71 25.79 85.30
N LYS A 303 11.39 25.96 85.52
CA LYS A 303 10.85 26.65 86.70
C LYS A 303 11.17 25.91 88.01
N ALA A 304 11.06 24.58 88.02
CA ALA A 304 11.38 23.76 89.19
C ALA A 304 12.87 23.84 89.54
N GLU A 305 13.76 23.78 88.55
CA GLU A 305 15.21 23.95 88.73
C GLU A 305 15.57 25.36 89.23
N ALA A 306 14.90 26.39 88.70
CA ALA A 306 15.07 27.77 89.17
C ALA A 306 14.59 27.95 90.62
N LEU A 307 13.48 27.33 91.01
CA LEU A 307 12.99 27.34 92.38
C LEU A 307 13.94 26.60 93.32
N ALA A 308 14.46 25.44 92.91
CA ALA A 308 15.46 24.69 93.67
C ALA A 308 16.75 25.50 93.90
N LYS A 309 17.20 26.27 92.90
CA LYS A 309 18.34 27.19 93.07
C LYS A 309 18.04 28.30 94.08
N LYS A 310 16.83 28.88 94.06
CA LYS A 310 16.42 29.91 95.02
C LYS A 310 16.36 29.38 96.46
N VAL A 311 15.81 28.17 96.65
CA VAL A 311 15.78 27.51 97.96
C VAL A 311 17.20 27.25 98.47
N LYS A 312 18.12 26.88 97.58
CA LYS A 312 19.54 26.68 97.91
C LYS A 312 20.25 28.01 98.26
N GLU A 313 20.00 29.07 97.51
CA GLU A 313 20.52 30.41 97.82
C GLU A 313 19.98 30.93 99.17
N GLU A 314 18.72 30.64 99.52
CA GLU A 314 18.17 30.99 100.84
C GLU A 314 18.75 30.13 101.98
N SER A 315 19.01 28.84 101.75
CA SER A 315 19.70 28.01 102.74
C SER A 315 21.16 28.43 102.96
N ASP A 316 21.86 28.83 101.90
CA ASP A 316 23.24 29.31 101.98
C ASP A 316 23.31 30.68 102.69
N LYS A 317 22.32 31.56 102.48
CA LYS A 317 22.17 32.83 103.24
C LYS A 317 21.82 32.61 104.71
N LYS A 318 21.07 31.55 105.04
CA LYS A 318 20.78 31.15 106.43
C LYS A 318 22.02 30.59 107.13
N ALA A 319 22.90 29.89 106.40
CA ALA A 319 24.18 29.41 106.91
C ALA A 319 25.19 30.55 107.16
N GLU A 320 25.15 31.63 106.37
CA GLU A 320 25.99 32.83 106.59
C GLU A 320 25.53 33.70 107.79
N GLN A 321 24.24 33.67 108.16
CA GLN A 321 23.72 34.42 109.32
C GLN A 321 24.12 33.83 110.68
N GLU A 322 24.47 32.54 110.77
CA GLU A 322 24.91 31.90 112.02
C GLU A 322 26.39 32.15 112.35
N GLN A 323 27.18 32.65 111.39
CA GLN A 323 28.64 32.79 111.53
C GLN A 323 29.12 34.26 111.60
N GLN A 324 28.23 35.23 111.46
CA GLN A 324 28.52 36.68 111.54
C GLN A 324 28.44 37.26 112.97
N GLN A 325 28.60 36.43 114.01
CA GLN A 325 28.72 36.88 115.40
C GLN A 325 30.17 36.89 115.95
N LYS A 326 31.20 36.84 115.08
CA LYS A 326 32.61 36.99 115.50
C LYS A 326 33.47 37.80 114.51
N LEU A 327 33.98 38.95 115.01
CA LEU A 327 35.15 39.76 114.57
C LEU A 327 35.06 40.40 113.17
N ILE A 328 34.82 41.71 112.98
CA ILE A 328 35.60 42.93 113.33
C ILE A 328 37.06 42.90 112.82
N LEU A 329 37.40 43.92 112.01
CA LEU A 329 38.69 44.67 111.92
C LEU A 329 39.49 44.62 110.59
N VAL A 330 39.18 45.58 109.70
CA VAL A 330 40.13 46.60 109.15
C VAL A 330 40.89 46.41 107.82
N ALA A 331 41.16 45.24 107.23
CA ALA A 331 42.21 45.24 106.18
C ALA A 331 41.82 45.37 104.69
N VAL A 332 40.58 45.08 104.25
CA VAL A 332 40.36 44.78 102.81
C VAL A 332 39.60 45.87 102.04
N ALA A 333 39.45 47.06 102.63
CA ALA A 333 38.96 48.27 101.95
C ALA A 333 39.84 48.67 100.74
N ALA A 334 41.08 48.17 100.65
CA ALA A 334 41.98 48.40 99.52
C ALA A 334 41.70 47.49 98.30
N ALA A 335 40.98 46.38 98.45
CA ALA A 335 40.70 45.47 97.32
C ALA A 335 39.51 45.92 96.45
N VAL A 336 38.65 46.79 96.98
CA VAL A 336 37.44 47.28 96.27
C VAL A 336 37.80 48.17 95.08
N ILE A 337 38.95 48.87 95.14
CA ILE A 337 39.46 49.70 94.03
C ILE A 337 39.92 48.82 92.85
N VAL A 338 40.37 47.59 93.12
CA VAL A 338 40.76 46.61 92.09
C VAL A 338 39.52 45.94 91.47
N LEU A 339 38.43 45.79 92.24
CA LEU A 339 37.17 45.24 91.74
C LEU A 339 36.44 46.18 90.75
N LEU A 340 36.57 47.50 90.93
CA LEU A 340 35.98 48.50 90.03
C LEU A 340 36.63 48.51 88.63
N LEU A 341 37.91 48.13 88.51
CA LEU A 341 38.58 47.96 87.21
C LEU A 341 38.19 46.65 86.48
N LEU A 342 37.77 45.61 87.22
CA LEU A 342 37.22 44.38 86.64
C LEU A 342 35.77 44.55 86.17
N ILE A 343 35.00 45.44 86.80
CA ILE A 343 33.64 45.83 86.39
C ILE A 343 33.68 46.59 85.05
N PHE A 344 34.71 47.39 84.79
CA PHE A 344 34.89 48.12 83.52
C PHE A 344 35.19 47.18 82.32
N LEU A 345 35.95 46.09 82.53
CA LEU A 345 36.23 45.08 81.51
C LEU A 345 35.06 44.10 81.27
N PHE A 346 34.20 43.87 82.26
CA PHE A 346 33.05 42.96 82.12
C PHE A 346 31.87 43.57 81.35
N VAL A 347 31.72 44.90 81.36
CA VAL A 347 30.65 45.63 80.63
C VAL A 347 30.85 45.59 79.10
N LEU A 348 32.09 45.50 78.61
CA LEU A 348 32.37 45.39 77.16
C LEU A 348 32.22 43.96 76.60
N ALA A 349 32.16 42.93 77.45
CA ALA A 349 31.99 41.53 77.00
C ALA A 349 30.52 41.07 76.92
N ARG A 350 29.55 41.85 77.40
CA ARG A 350 28.11 41.51 77.31
C ARG A 350 27.29 42.38 76.36
N ARG A 351 27.93 43.20 75.53
CA ARG A 351 27.29 43.85 74.36
C ARG A 351 27.34 43.00 73.08
N LYS A 352 27.25 41.67 73.20
CA LYS A 352 27.27 40.75 72.05
C LYS A 352 26.23 39.62 72.09
N LYS A 353 25.08 39.84 72.74
CA LYS A 353 23.93 38.93 72.64
C LYS A 353 22.62 39.69 72.66
N ALA A 354 22.31 40.42 71.59
CA ALA A 354 20.94 40.87 71.29
C ALA A 354 20.75 41.42 69.87
N ILE A 355 21.62 41.14 68.89
CA ILE A 355 21.33 41.42 67.47
C ILE A 355 21.93 40.29 66.64
N ALA A 356 21.35 39.09 66.76
CA ALA A 356 21.66 37.94 65.90
C ALA A 356 20.48 36.94 65.84
N ALA A 357 19.27 37.35 66.20
CA ALA A 357 18.11 36.46 66.33
C ALA A 357 16.84 37.08 65.75
N LYS A 358 16.98 37.77 64.61
CA LYS A 358 15.83 38.17 63.77
C LYS A 358 16.05 37.99 62.27
N GLU A 359 17.18 37.42 61.85
CA GLU A 359 17.45 37.07 60.44
C GLU A 359 17.40 35.57 60.14
N LEU A 360 17.30 34.69 61.14
CA LEU A 360 17.33 33.24 60.91
C LEU A 360 15.97 32.65 60.48
N GLU A 361 14.85 33.29 60.80
CA GLU A 361 13.52 32.76 60.52
C GLU A 361 13.02 33.13 59.10
N VAL A 362 13.51 34.24 58.53
CA VAL A 362 13.23 34.66 57.14
C VAL A 362 14.17 33.94 56.14
N ALA A 363 15.36 33.50 56.59
CA ALA A 363 16.29 32.71 55.79
C ALA A 363 15.82 31.25 55.58
N GLN A 364 15.04 30.71 56.51
CA GLN A 364 14.60 29.30 56.49
C GLN A 364 13.33 29.09 55.64
N GLN A 365 12.44 30.09 55.55
CA GLN A 365 11.29 30.07 54.64
C GLN A 365 11.69 30.33 53.17
N ARG A 366 12.73 31.15 52.92
CA ARG A 366 13.30 31.32 51.57
C ARG A 366 14.02 30.06 51.08
N SER A 367 14.73 29.33 51.94
CA SER A 367 15.42 28.10 51.52
C SER A 367 14.46 26.98 51.14
N GLN A 368 13.31 26.85 51.81
CA GLN A 368 12.32 25.83 51.49
C GLN A 368 11.49 26.16 50.23
N ALA A 369 11.20 27.45 49.99
CA ALA A 369 10.54 27.92 48.77
C ALA A 369 11.45 27.86 47.54
N GLU A 370 12.75 28.17 47.68
CA GLU A 370 13.75 27.99 46.62
C GLU A 370 14.01 26.50 46.33
N MET A 371 14.02 25.64 47.35
CA MET A 371 14.19 24.19 47.17
C MET A 371 13.00 23.54 46.47
N LEU A 372 11.77 23.98 46.77
CA LEU A 372 10.55 23.52 46.09
C LEU A 372 10.41 24.08 44.66
N SER A 373 10.88 25.32 44.42
CA SER A 373 10.96 25.92 43.08
C SER A 373 12.00 25.23 42.22
N ASN A 374 13.20 24.98 42.76
CA ASN A 374 14.28 24.27 42.06
C ASN A 374 13.91 22.80 41.82
N ALA A 375 13.22 22.13 42.74
CA ALA A 375 12.71 20.78 42.56
C ALA A 375 11.64 20.70 41.47
N ASN A 376 10.70 21.65 41.39
CA ASN A 376 9.71 21.70 40.30
C ASN A 376 10.35 22.07 38.95
N GLN A 377 11.38 22.91 38.95
CA GLN A 377 12.13 23.28 37.75
C GLN A 377 13.01 22.13 37.25
N GLN A 378 13.62 21.35 38.16
CA GLN A 378 14.32 20.10 37.85
C GLN A 378 13.37 19.00 37.39
N LEU A 379 12.19 18.84 38.01
CA LEU A 379 11.20 17.85 37.59
C LEU A 379 10.63 18.19 36.20
N ASN A 380 10.44 19.47 35.88
CA ASN A 380 10.06 19.92 34.53
C ASN A 380 11.21 19.78 33.52
N GLN A 381 12.46 20.02 33.93
CA GLN A 381 13.63 19.75 33.08
C GLN A 381 13.87 18.26 32.87
N GLU A 382 13.59 17.40 33.84
CA GLU A 382 13.62 15.94 33.75
C GLU A 382 12.45 15.39 32.93
N LEU A 383 11.27 16.00 33.02
CA LEU A 383 10.12 15.65 32.19
C LEU A 383 10.31 16.07 30.73
N GLU A 384 10.88 17.26 30.49
CA GLU A 384 11.23 17.72 29.15
C GLU A 384 12.47 17.00 28.60
N SER A 385 13.48 16.70 29.43
CA SER A 385 14.61 15.87 29.01
C SER A 385 14.26 14.39 28.88
N ALA A 386 13.23 13.86 29.56
CA ALA A 386 12.68 12.51 29.31
C ALA A 386 11.83 12.47 28.03
N LYS A 387 11.12 13.56 27.68
CA LYS A 387 10.48 13.72 26.36
C LYS A 387 11.51 13.83 25.23
N VAL A 388 12.66 14.47 25.48
CA VAL A 388 13.77 14.57 24.52
C VAL A 388 14.65 13.31 24.51
N ALA A 389 14.81 12.60 25.63
CA ALA A 389 15.60 11.37 25.74
C ALA A 389 14.82 10.12 25.29
N SER A 390 13.49 10.19 25.20
CA SER A 390 12.65 9.19 24.55
C SER A 390 12.43 9.46 23.04
N ALA A 391 13.10 10.46 22.46
CA ALA A 391 13.15 10.59 21.01
C ALA A 391 14.16 9.56 20.48
N LYS A 392 13.68 8.34 20.20
CA LYS A 392 14.35 7.48 19.21
C LYS A 392 14.59 8.34 17.99
N THR A 393 15.85 8.66 17.65
CA THR A 393 16.12 9.41 16.43
C THR A 393 16.24 8.42 15.29
N PHE A 394 15.34 8.49 14.31
CA PHE A 394 15.51 7.80 13.04
C PHE A 394 16.35 8.67 12.11
N SER A 395 17.17 8.07 11.27
CA SER A 395 17.96 8.78 10.27
C SER A 395 17.03 9.45 9.24
N ASP A 396 17.48 10.57 8.65
CA ASP A 396 16.70 11.23 7.60
C ASP A 396 16.60 10.31 6.37
N ILE A 397 15.41 10.23 5.78
CA ILE A 397 15.18 9.42 4.59
C ILE A 397 15.38 10.34 3.38
N LEU A 398 16.31 9.96 2.51
CA LEU A 398 16.58 10.64 1.26
C LEU A 398 16.01 9.81 0.12
N LEU A 399 15.09 10.42 -0.62
CA LEU A 399 14.48 9.87 -1.83
C LEU A 399 15.06 10.65 -3.01
N ASN A 400 15.94 10.01 -3.77
CA ASN A 400 16.63 10.65 -4.90
C ASN A 400 16.34 9.87 -6.17
N GLY A 401 16.03 10.56 -7.27
CA GLY A 401 15.89 9.91 -8.56
C GLY A 401 15.45 10.88 -9.63
N VAL A 402 14.56 10.45 -10.52
CA VAL A 402 14.12 11.23 -11.68
C VAL A 402 12.63 11.13 -11.90
N ASP A 403 12.04 12.17 -12.51
CA ASP A 403 10.67 12.12 -13.02
C ASP A 403 10.59 11.50 -14.43
N GLY A 404 9.37 11.41 -14.99
CA GLY A 404 9.13 10.87 -16.32
C GLY A 404 9.81 11.64 -17.47
N ASP A 405 10.21 12.89 -17.23
CA ASP A 405 10.96 13.73 -18.18
C ASP A 405 12.49 13.62 -17.99
N GLY A 406 12.94 12.85 -17.00
CA GLY A 406 14.35 12.66 -16.66
C GLY A 406 14.94 13.77 -15.79
N ASN A 407 14.12 14.68 -15.25
CA ASN A 407 14.62 15.73 -14.35
C ASN A 407 14.89 15.15 -12.96
N PRO A 408 15.95 15.60 -12.27
CA PRO A 408 16.28 15.09 -10.95
C PRO A 408 15.24 15.49 -9.90
N VAL A 409 14.69 14.50 -9.20
CA VAL A 409 13.81 14.68 -8.06
C VAL A 409 14.54 14.30 -6.78
N LYS A 410 14.53 15.21 -5.80
CA LYS A 410 15.11 14.97 -4.47
C LYS A 410 14.11 15.37 -3.41
N LEU A 411 13.76 14.42 -2.55
CA LEU A 411 12.86 14.64 -1.43
C LEU A 411 13.52 14.12 -0.15
N LYS A 412 13.57 14.99 0.85
CA LYS A 412 14.07 14.66 2.17
C LYS A 412 12.89 14.54 3.13
N VAL A 413 12.76 13.38 3.77
CA VAL A 413 11.81 13.18 4.88
C VAL A 413 12.58 13.24 6.19
N SER A 414 12.11 14.07 7.12
CA SER A 414 12.75 14.28 8.42
C SER A 414 12.60 13.03 9.29
N GLY A 415 13.72 12.37 9.60
CA GLY A 415 13.75 11.20 10.48
C GLY A 415 13.36 11.55 11.91
N LYS A 416 13.68 12.78 12.35
CA LYS A 416 13.20 13.32 13.64
C LYS A 416 11.69 13.46 13.67
N ALA A 417 11.09 14.04 12.63
CA ALA A 417 9.62 14.22 12.58
C ALA A 417 8.91 12.86 12.48
N LEU A 418 9.46 11.94 11.70
CA LEU A 418 8.95 10.58 11.57
C LEU A 418 9.00 9.82 12.90
N ALA A 419 10.08 9.93 13.66
CA ALA A 419 10.18 9.25 14.94
C ALA A 419 9.36 9.90 16.06
N MET A 420 9.09 11.22 15.97
CA MET A 420 8.20 11.92 16.90
C MET A 420 6.72 11.62 16.63
N ASN A 421 6.30 11.59 15.36
CA ASN A 421 4.90 11.46 14.96
C ASN A 421 4.49 10.02 14.62
N GLY A 422 5.45 9.12 14.44
CA GLY A 422 5.24 7.75 13.97
C GLY A 422 4.97 7.63 12.46
N GLU A 423 4.54 8.71 11.80
CA GLU A 423 4.28 8.74 10.35
C GLU A 423 4.61 10.10 9.71
N GLN A 424 4.88 10.06 8.40
CA GLN A 424 5.03 11.22 7.53
C GLN A 424 4.36 10.95 6.19
N SER A 425 3.60 11.92 5.69
CA SER A 425 2.82 11.81 4.46
C SER A 425 3.51 12.50 3.28
N ILE A 426 3.38 11.90 2.09
CA ILE A 426 3.90 12.42 0.83
C ILE A 426 2.75 12.63 -0.16
N GLY A 427 2.74 13.75 -0.85
CA GLY A 427 1.75 14.04 -1.90
C GLY A 427 1.93 15.41 -2.53
N ARG A 428 1.01 15.78 -3.42
CA ARG A 428 1.08 17.04 -4.17
C ARG A 428 0.59 18.26 -3.40
N GLU A 429 -0.36 18.08 -2.48
CA GLU A 429 -1.05 19.20 -1.83
C GLU A 429 -0.39 19.57 -0.50
N ALA A 430 0.40 20.64 -0.48
CA ALA A 430 1.18 21.09 0.68
C ALA A 430 0.36 21.30 1.97
N LYS A 431 -0.95 21.55 1.87
CA LYS A 431 -1.84 21.70 3.03
C LYS A 431 -2.30 20.37 3.64
N GLN A 432 -2.06 19.25 2.95
CA GLN A 432 -2.57 17.92 3.32
C GLN A 432 -1.48 16.89 3.59
N VAL A 433 -0.21 17.24 3.35
CA VAL A 433 0.93 16.34 3.49
C VAL A 433 2.13 17.00 4.17
N ASP A 434 3.00 16.18 4.75
CA ASP A 434 4.23 16.64 5.41
C ASP A 434 5.36 16.92 4.41
N CYS A 435 5.42 16.14 3.33
CA CYS A 435 6.45 16.18 2.31
C CYS A 435 5.80 16.35 0.93
N VAL A 436 6.15 17.44 0.23
CA VAL A 436 5.48 17.83 -1.00
C VAL A 436 6.25 17.37 -2.23
N LEU A 437 5.55 16.72 -3.15
CA LEU A 437 6.06 16.38 -4.47
C LEU A 437 5.09 16.96 -5.52
N THR A 438 5.50 18.02 -6.21
CA THR A 438 4.61 18.93 -6.96
C THR A 438 4.15 18.42 -8.33
N SER A 439 4.54 17.21 -8.75
CA SER A 439 4.13 16.65 -10.05
C SER A 439 2.63 16.36 -10.09
N GLU A 440 1.98 16.66 -11.23
CA GLU A 440 0.53 16.52 -11.38
C GLU A 440 0.03 15.08 -11.30
N GLU A 441 0.91 14.13 -11.61
CA GLU A 441 0.65 12.70 -11.50
C GLU A 441 0.61 12.19 -10.05
N ILE A 442 1.02 13.03 -9.10
CA ILE A 442 0.99 12.72 -7.67
C ILE A 442 -0.35 13.15 -7.08
N SER A 443 -1.00 12.20 -6.41
CA SER A 443 -2.23 12.46 -5.66
C SER A 443 -2.00 13.48 -4.55
N ARG A 444 -3.06 14.24 -4.19
CA ARG A 444 -3.00 15.26 -3.13
C ARG A 444 -2.43 14.71 -1.83
N GLN A 445 -2.88 13.51 -1.44
CA GLN A 445 -2.26 12.62 -0.47
C GLN A 445 -1.97 11.32 -1.21
N HIS A 446 -0.69 10.98 -1.39
CA HIS A 446 -0.30 9.85 -2.25
C HIS A 446 0.06 8.62 -1.43
N LEU A 447 0.98 8.79 -0.48
CA LEU A 447 1.42 7.70 0.39
C LEU A 447 1.80 8.22 1.79
N LYS A 448 1.97 7.29 2.73
CA LYS A 448 2.58 7.53 4.03
C LYS A 448 3.79 6.65 4.24
N LEU A 449 4.78 7.20 4.92
CA LEU A 449 5.86 6.49 5.57
C LEU A 449 5.52 6.33 7.04
N ILE A 450 5.63 5.11 7.56
CA ILE A 450 5.23 4.75 8.92
C ILE A 450 6.41 4.06 9.60
N LEU A 451 6.81 4.54 10.78
CA LEU A 451 7.87 3.95 11.58
C LEU A 451 7.27 3.13 12.73
N ARG A 452 7.52 1.83 12.75
CA ARG A 452 7.11 0.92 13.82
C ARG A 452 8.27 0.01 14.19
N ASP A 453 8.60 -0.07 15.48
CA ASP A 453 9.68 -0.93 15.99
C ASP A 453 11.00 -0.78 15.20
N ASP A 454 11.40 0.48 14.91
CA ASP A 454 12.56 0.86 14.09
C ASP A 454 12.54 0.37 12.64
N THR A 455 11.41 -0.18 12.19
CA THR A 455 11.20 -0.61 10.80
C THR A 455 10.36 0.42 10.06
N LEU A 456 10.88 0.85 8.91
CA LEU A 456 10.19 1.77 8.01
C LEU A 456 9.21 1.00 7.12
N TYR A 457 7.98 1.48 7.02
CA TYR A 457 6.95 0.97 6.13
C TYR A 457 6.48 2.07 5.19
N VAL A 458 6.00 1.68 4.02
CA VAL A 458 5.27 2.52 3.08
C VAL A 458 3.84 2.01 2.94
N ARG A 459 2.89 2.95 2.87
CA ARG A 459 1.47 2.69 2.62
C ARG A 459 0.98 3.61 1.52
N ASP A 460 0.50 3.04 0.43
CA ASP A 460 -0.23 3.80 -0.59
C ASP A 460 -1.59 4.24 -0.04
N LEU A 461 -1.98 5.51 -0.19
CA LEU A 461 -3.25 6.05 0.33
C LEU A 461 -4.42 5.94 -0.67
N GLY A 462 -4.36 4.98 -1.60
CA GLY A 462 -5.31 4.92 -2.73
C GLY A 462 -4.96 5.96 -3.79
N SER A 463 -3.68 6.10 -4.09
CA SER A 463 -3.22 7.06 -5.09
C SER A 463 -3.73 6.67 -6.48
N PHE A 464 -4.03 7.66 -7.32
CA PHE A 464 -4.62 7.44 -8.65
C PHE A 464 -3.71 6.60 -9.56
N ASN A 465 -2.42 6.91 -9.58
CA ASN A 465 -1.44 6.21 -10.42
C ASN A 465 -0.73 5.04 -9.69
N GLY A 466 -0.99 4.87 -8.39
CA GLY A 466 -0.36 3.84 -7.56
C GLY A 466 1.07 4.18 -7.11
N THR A 467 1.45 3.53 -6.02
CA THR A 467 2.84 3.46 -5.54
C THR A 467 3.41 2.07 -5.87
N TYR A 468 4.66 2.00 -6.30
CA TYR A 468 5.37 0.76 -6.61
C TYR A 468 6.63 0.65 -5.77
N LEU A 469 6.90 -0.53 -5.24
CA LEU A 469 8.13 -0.86 -4.54
C LEU A 469 8.87 -1.96 -5.31
N ASN A 470 10.07 -1.67 -5.78
CA ASN A 470 10.90 -2.58 -6.57
C ASN A 470 10.14 -3.18 -7.78
N ARG A 471 9.39 -2.32 -8.51
CA ARG A 471 8.51 -2.63 -9.65
C ARG A 471 7.22 -3.39 -9.32
N ASN A 472 6.97 -3.73 -8.06
CA ASN A 472 5.71 -4.34 -7.64
C ASN A 472 4.76 -3.25 -7.14
N ARG A 473 3.54 -3.21 -7.69
CA ARG A 473 2.51 -2.26 -7.24
C ARG A 473 2.08 -2.60 -5.81
N LEU A 474 1.97 -1.59 -4.96
CA LEU A 474 1.46 -1.74 -3.61
C LEU A 474 -0.07 -1.78 -3.64
N GLU A 475 -0.66 -2.63 -2.80
CA GLU A 475 -2.09 -2.58 -2.54
C GLU A 475 -2.44 -1.34 -1.70
N PRO A 476 -3.51 -0.61 -2.05
CA PRO A 476 -3.94 0.56 -1.29
C PRO A 476 -4.20 0.23 0.19
N ASN A 477 -3.79 1.13 1.07
CA ASN A 477 -3.96 1.06 2.53
C ASN A 477 -3.28 -0.14 3.22
N GLN A 478 -2.40 -0.86 2.52
CA GLN A 478 -1.58 -1.91 3.11
C GLN A 478 -0.18 -1.41 3.44
N ASP A 479 0.34 -1.78 4.61
CA ASP A 479 1.71 -1.48 4.99
C ASP A 479 2.67 -2.49 4.38
N VAL A 480 3.68 -2.00 3.69
CA VAL A 480 4.76 -2.81 3.12
C VAL A 480 6.10 -2.30 3.64
N ALA A 481 6.97 -3.19 4.10
CA ALA A 481 8.28 -2.81 4.60
C ALA A 481 9.09 -2.09 3.51
N LEU A 482 9.71 -0.97 3.85
CA LEU A 482 10.48 -0.13 2.93
C LEU A 482 11.96 -0.15 3.34
N PRO A 483 12.75 -1.15 2.90
CA PRO A 483 14.17 -1.22 3.24
C PRO A 483 14.99 -0.17 2.47
N SER A 484 16.05 0.34 3.11
CA SER A 484 17.06 1.21 2.48
C SER A 484 17.67 0.52 1.26
N GLY A 485 17.92 1.28 0.18
CA GLY A 485 18.36 0.78 -1.12
C GLY A 485 17.24 0.33 -2.07
N SER A 486 15.98 0.39 -1.64
CA SER A 486 14.84 0.06 -2.51
C SER A 486 14.56 1.15 -3.55
N LYS A 487 13.92 0.75 -4.64
CA LYS A 487 13.33 1.67 -5.63
C LYS A 487 11.86 1.88 -5.33
N LEU A 488 11.49 3.10 -4.96
CA LEU A 488 10.12 3.53 -4.74
C LEU A 488 9.68 4.37 -5.93
N ALA A 489 8.64 3.94 -6.64
CA ALA A 489 8.08 4.71 -7.74
C ALA A 489 6.68 5.23 -7.40
N LEU A 490 6.44 6.50 -7.70
CA LEU A 490 5.13 7.14 -7.61
C LEU A 490 4.77 7.62 -9.00
N SER A 491 3.88 6.90 -9.69
CA SER A 491 3.63 7.11 -11.13
C SER A 491 4.93 6.98 -11.95
N THR A 492 5.34 8.01 -12.71
CA THR A 492 6.56 8.00 -13.53
C THR A 492 7.82 8.41 -12.77
N ILE A 493 7.69 8.80 -11.51
CA ILE A 493 8.81 9.26 -10.69
C ILE A 493 9.42 8.08 -9.97
N GLU A 494 10.67 7.77 -10.30
CA GLU A 494 11.45 6.72 -9.64
C GLU A 494 12.40 7.33 -8.63
N LEU A 495 12.38 6.83 -7.39
CA LEU A 495 13.19 7.32 -6.28
C LEU A 495 13.95 6.15 -5.63
N ASP A 496 15.27 6.27 -5.57
CA ASP A 496 16.11 5.42 -4.74
C ASP A 496 16.01 5.88 -3.28
N VAL A 497 15.63 4.95 -2.40
CA VAL A 497 15.43 5.17 -0.97
C VAL A 497 16.76 4.98 -0.25
N SER A 498 17.16 5.95 0.57
CA SER A 498 18.38 5.83 1.38
C SER A 498 18.19 6.42 2.78
N TYR A 499 18.60 5.65 3.78
CA TYR A 499 18.64 6.00 5.19
C TYR A 499 19.62 5.05 5.91
N ASN A 500 20.16 5.48 7.04
CA ASN A 500 21.21 4.79 7.81
C ASN A 500 20.66 4.08 9.04
#